data_AF-A0A537KT02-F1
#
_entry.id   AF-A0A537KT02-F1
#
_cell.length_a   1.000
_cell.length_b   1.000
_cell.length_c   1.000
_cell.angle_alpha   90.00
_cell.angle_beta   90.00
_cell.angle_gamma   90.00
#
_symmetry.space_group_name_H-M   'P 1'
#
loop_
_entity.id
_entity.type
_entity.pdbx_description
1 polymer ?
#
loop_
_entity_poly.entity_id
_entity_poly.type
_entity_poly.pdbx_seq_one_letter_code
_entity_poly.pdbx_strand_id
1 'polypeptide(L)'
;MSCRRRWPSRMPSRPWYRRRQGWPTPQLAWAALRDRQDLVALQSQIAVAQAGIDLARSGGRPAVFLGAGYEFSNFSGQSPYVFGSWLATLSVTLSVFDGGITQAKVSEAQLQLDQLKIREAQTRQQIELDVRLAWLALQQATGR
;
A
#
# COMPACT_ATOMS: atom_id res chain seq x y z
N MET A 1 0.36 25.10 -71.67
CA MET A 1 1.11 25.63 -70.51
C MET A 1 0.12 26.11 -69.45
N SER A 2 0.23 25.52 -68.25
CA SER A 2 -0.33 25.89 -66.93
C SER A 2 -1.74 26.50 -66.82
N CYS A 3 -2.74 25.64 -66.59
CA CYS A 3 -4.02 26.06 -66.00
C CYS A 3 -3.94 26.01 -64.46
N ARG A 4 -4.17 27.15 -63.82
CA ARG A 4 -3.95 27.43 -62.39
C ARG A 4 -5.18 26.94 -61.58
N ARG A 5 -5.03 25.90 -60.75
CA ARG A 5 -6.09 25.42 -59.84
C ARG A 5 -6.29 26.43 -58.69
N ARG A 6 -7.44 27.10 -58.69
CA ARG A 6 -7.87 28.07 -57.67
C ARG A 6 -8.70 27.33 -56.61
N TRP A 7 -8.17 27.20 -55.40
CA TRP A 7 -8.90 26.67 -54.24
C TRP A 7 -9.99 27.66 -53.79
N PRO A 8 -11.18 27.21 -53.35
CA PRO A 8 -12.19 28.10 -52.78
C PRO A 8 -11.87 28.45 -51.31
N SER A 9 -11.89 29.74 -51.00
CA SER A 9 -11.45 30.37 -49.75
C SER A 9 -12.55 30.49 -48.67
N ARG A 10 -13.45 29.50 -48.54
CA ARG A 10 -14.44 29.47 -47.46
C ARG A 10 -14.48 28.09 -46.82
N MET A 11 -13.66 27.89 -45.78
CA MET A 11 -13.80 26.77 -44.85
C MET A 11 -15.05 27.00 -43.99
N PRO A 12 -15.99 26.05 -43.87
CA PRO A 12 -17.00 26.09 -42.83
C PRO A 12 -16.31 25.86 -41.48
N SER A 13 -16.23 26.91 -40.67
CA SER A 13 -15.78 26.86 -39.30
C SER A 13 -16.86 26.19 -38.44
N ARG A 14 -16.71 24.88 -38.20
CA ARG A 14 -17.00 24.21 -36.92
C ARG A 14 -17.02 22.69 -37.10
N PRO A 15 -16.15 21.95 -36.41
CA PRO A 15 -16.31 20.51 -36.35
C PRO A 15 -17.49 20.12 -35.47
N TRP A 16 -18.29 19.18 -35.95
CA TRP A 16 -19.57 18.73 -35.38
C TRP A 16 -19.45 17.75 -34.20
N TYR A 17 -18.26 17.57 -33.62
CA TYR A 17 -18.03 16.72 -32.46
C TYR A 17 -18.06 17.53 -31.16
N ARG A 18 -19.23 18.05 -30.83
CA ARG A 18 -19.55 18.47 -29.46
C ARG A 18 -20.94 17.96 -29.09
N ARG A 19 -21.15 16.64 -29.16
CA ARG A 19 -22.23 16.02 -28.39
C ARG A 19 -21.86 16.22 -26.93
N ARG A 20 -22.68 17.02 -26.24
CA ARG A 20 -22.74 17.10 -24.79
C ARG A 20 -23.03 15.70 -24.25
N GLN A 21 -22.01 14.87 -24.06
CA GLN A 21 -22.13 13.77 -23.11
C GLN A 21 -22.04 14.42 -21.73
N GLY A 22 -23.18 14.49 -21.04
CA GLY A 22 -23.20 14.86 -19.62
C GLY A 22 -22.50 13.75 -18.86
N TRP A 23 -21.21 13.93 -18.59
CA TRP A 23 -20.37 12.96 -17.90
C TRP A 23 -20.94 12.68 -16.51
N PRO A 24 -20.98 11.41 -16.04
CA PRO A 24 -21.12 11.16 -14.62
C PRO A 24 -19.95 11.86 -13.93
N THR A 25 -20.28 12.75 -13.02
CA THR A 25 -19.31 13.58 -12.31
C THR A 25 -18.44 12.68 -11.41
N PRO A 26 -17.16 13.04 -11.15
CA PRO A 26 -16.24 12.26 -10.32
C PRO A 26 -16.84 11.81 -8.98
N GLN A 27 -17.80 12.57 -8.44
CA GLN A 27 -18.55 12.29 -7.22
C GLN A 27 -19.29 10.92 -7.21
N LEU A 28 -19.76 10.40 -8.35
CA LEU A 28 -20.40 9.08 -8.41
C LEU A 28 -19.39 7.93 -8.28
N ALA A 29 -18.20 8.10 -8.87
CA ALA A 29 -17.10 7.16 -8.66
C ALA A 29 -16.64 7.17 -7.19
N TRP A 30 -16.59 8.34 -6.55
CA TRP A 30 -16.28 8.46 -5.11
C TRP A 30 -17.30 7.77 -4.21
N ALA A 31 -18.60 7.83 -4.54
CA ALA A 31 -19.63 7.10 -3.80
C ALA A 31 -19.47 5.57 -3.93
N ALA A 32 -19.14 5.08 -5.13
CA ALA A 32 -18.85 3.67 -5.36
C ALA A 32 -17.54 3.19 -4.72
N LEU A 33 -16.55 4.07 -4.56
CA LEU A 33 -15.28 3.79 -3.89
C LEU A 33 -15.43 3.70 -2.36
N ARG A 34 -16.36 4.45 -1.76
CA ARG A 34 -16.47 4.57 -0.29
C ARG A 34 -16.96 3.30 0.40
N ASP A 35 -17.67 2.42 -0.31
CA ASP A 35 -18.28 1.21 0.25
C ASP A 35 -17.52 -0.09 -0.08
N ARG A 36 -16.40 -0.02 -0.81
CA ARG A 36 -15.65 -1.23 -1.20
C ARG A 36 -14.68 -1.68 -0.12
N GLN A 37 -14.95 -2.88 0.40
CA GLN A 37 -14.12 -3.64 1.32
C GLN A 37 -12.67 -3.84 0.80
N ASP A 38 -12.49 -3.84 -0.53
CA ASP A 38 -11.20 -3.91 -1.21
C ASP A 38 -10.26 -2.76 -0.85
N LEU A 39 -10.77 -1.53 -0.72
CA LEU A 39 -9.94 -0.36 -0.37
C LEU A 39 -9.53 -0.36 1.10
N VAL A 40 -10.40 -0.81 1.98
CA VAL A 40 -10.08 -0.96 3.41
C VAL A 40 -8.98 -2.00 3.60
N ALA A 41 -9.06 -3.13 2.88
CA ALA A 41 -8.02 -4.15 2.87
C ALA A 41 -6.68 -3.64 2.29
N LEU A 42 -6.72 -2.73 1.32
CA LEU A 42 -5.52 -2.13 0.76
C LEU A 42 -4.89 -1.10 1.71
N GLN A 43 -5.71 -0.31 2.40
CA GLN A 43 -5.25 0.64 3.43
C GLN A 43 -4.63 -0.08 4.62
N SER A 44 -5.21 -1.19 5.07
CA SER A 44 -4.61 -2.00 6.14
C SER A 44 -3.28 -2.60 5.71
N GLN A 45 -3.14 -3.05 4.46
CA GLN A 45 -1.86 -3.50 3.91
C GLN A 45 -0.82 -2.37 3.87
N ILE A 46 -1.20 -1.15 3.50
CA ILE A 46 -0.31 0.02 3.54
C ILE A 46 0.14 0.29 4.99
N ALA A 47 -0.77 0.23 5.96
CA ALA A 47 -0.45 0.43 7.37
C ALA A 47 0.54 -0.65 7.89
N VAL A 48 0.34 -1.90 7.50
CA VAL A 48 1.27 -3.00 7.83
C VAL A 48 2.64 -2.79 7.18
N ALA A 49 2.69 -2.37 5.91
CA ALA A 49 3.94 -2.07 5.23
C ALA A 49 4.70 -0.90 5.88
N GLN A 50 3.96 0.12 6.34
CA GLN A 50 4.52 1.25 7.08
C GLN A 50 5.17 0.79 8.40
N ALA A 51 4.46 -0.05 9.17
CA ALA A 51 5.00 -0.65 10.38
C ALA A 51 6.22 -1.56 10.09
N GLY A 52 6.23 -2.23 8.93
CA GLY A 52 7.36 -3.01 8.44
C GLY A 52 8.62 -2.16 8.18
N ILE A 53 8.46 -0.95 7.63
CA ILE A 53 9.56 0.01 7.46
C ILE A 53 10.11 0.43 8.83
N ASP A 54 9.24 0.75 9.78
CA ASP A 54 9.66 1.15 11.12
C ASP A 54 10.37 0.00 11.86
N LEU A 55 9.91 -1.24 11.66
CA LEU A 55 10.59 -2.44 12.14
C LEU A 55 11.96 -2.62 11.48
N ALA A 56 12.06 -2.46 10.16
CA ALA A 56 13.33 -2.54 9.45
C ALA A 56 14.32 -1.46 9.93
N ARG A 57 13.83 -0.25 10.21
CA ARG A 57 14.63 0.84 10.81
C ARG A 57 15.07 0.52 12.23
N SER A 58 14.25 -0.21 12.99
CA SER A 58 14.61 -0.65 14.34
C SER A 58 15.73 -1.70 14.36
N GLY A 59 16.00 -2.37 13.24
CA GLY A 59 17.08 -3.35 13.12
C GLY A 59 18.49 -2.79 13.40
N GLY A 60 18.68 -1.47 13.28
CA GLY A 60 19.93 -0.81 13.67
C GLY A 60 19.98 -0.34 15.12
N ARG A 61 18.99 -0.70 15.95
CA ARG A 61 18.91 -0.30 17.37
C ARG A 61 19.32 -1.46 18.27
N PRO A 62 19.87 -1.17 19.47
CA PRO A 62 20.16 -2.21 20.45
C PRO A 62 18.84 -2.88 20.91
N ALA A 63 18.78 -4.20 20.84
CA ALA A 63 17.70 -4.99 21.42
C ALA A 63 18.01 -5.26 22.89
N VAL A 64 17.07 -4.94 23.77
CA VAL A 64 17.19 -5.16 25.22
C VAL A 64 16.20 -6.23 25.64
N PHE A 65 16.70 -7.27 26.29
CA PHE A 65 15.93 -8.39 26.81
C PHE A 65 16.06 -8.43 28.33
N LEU A 66 14.92 -8.46 29.02
CA LEU A 66 14.85 -8.63 30.46
C LEU A 66 14.06 -9.92 30.74
N GLY A 67 14.68 -10.84 31.46
CA GLY A 67 14.08 -12.08 31.92
C GLY A 67 14.21 -12.21 33.43
N ALA A 68 13.23 -12.84 34.06
CA ALA A 68 13.34 -13.29 35.43
C ALA A 68 12.76 -14.70 35.52
N GLY A 69 13.44 -15.56 36.26
CA GLY A 69 13.06 -16.96 36.46
C GLY A 69 13.22 -17.31 37.94
N TYR A 70 12.43 -18.30 38.36
CA TYR A 70 12.55 -18.88 39.68
C TYR A 70 12.76 -20.38 39.50
N GLU A 71 13.81 -20.90 40.13
CA GLU A 71 14.21 -22.30 39.99
C GLU A 71 14.35 -22.91 41.38
N PHE A 72 13.81 -24.11 41.55
CA PHE A 72 13.97 -24.89 42.77
C PHE A 72 15.07 -25.91 42.51
N SER A 73 16.21 -25.74 43.18
CA SER A 73 17.29 -26.71 43.09
C SER A 73 17.28 -27.60 44.32
N ASN A 74 17.29 -28.91 44.07
CA ASN A 74 17.66 -29.91 45.06
C ASN A 74 18.99 -30.47 44.59
N PHE A 75 20.08 -30.20 45.32
CA PHE A 75 21.39 -30.69 44.93
C PHE A 75 21.35 -32.23 44.93
N SER A 76 21.17 -32.82 43.74
CA SER A 76 21.19 -34.26 43.45
C SER A 76 20.36 -35.17 44.39
N GLY A 77 19.29 -34.66 45.02
CA GLY A 77 18.48 -35.41 45.99
C GLY A 77 19.20 -35.74 47.31
N GLN A 78 20.37 -35.15 47.56
CA GLN A 78 21.18 -35.40 48.76
C GLN A 78 20.86 -34.44 49.92
N SER A 79 20.10 -33.37 49.67
CA SER A 79 19.65 -32.42 50.69
C SER A 79 18.17 -32.63 51.03
N PRO A 80 17.78 -32.74 52.31
CA PRO A 80 16.37 -32.74 52.71
C PRO A 80 15.71 -31.35 52.57
N TYR A 81 16.48 -30.32 52.24
CA TYR A 81 16.01 -28.94 52.06
C TYR A 81 15.93 -28.59 50.58
N VAL A 82 14.75 -28.12 50.14
CA VAL A 82 14.54 -27.50 48.83
C VAL A 82 15.00 -26.05 48.91
N PHE A 83 15.94 -25.66 48.05
CA PHE A 83 16.38 -24.27 47.96
C PHE A 83 15.79 -23.64 46.70
N GLY A 84 15.11 -22.51 46.87
CA GLY A 84 14.62 -21.72 45.75
C GLY A 84 15.60 -20.60 45.42
N SER A 85 16.03 -20.53 44.16
CA SER A 85 16.84 -19.45 43.63
C SER A 85 16.01 -18.61 42.65
N TRP A 86 16.09 -17.30 42.79
CA TRP A 86 15.57 -16.36 41.82
C TRP A 86 16.73 -15.90 40.93
N LEU A 87 16.50 -15.83 39.63
CA LEU A 87 17.47 -15.36 38.64
C LEU A 87 16.83 -14.24 37.84
N ALA A 88 17.49 -13.09 37.77
CA ALA A 88 17.13 -12.03 36.84
C ALA A 88 18.27 -11.89 35.82
N THR A 89 17.91 -11.81 34.54
CA THR A 89 18.85 -11.70 33.42
C THR A 89 18.49 -10.49 32.58
N LEU A 90 19.45 -9.59 32.40
CA LEU A 90 19.34 -8.47 31.46
C LEU A 90 20.38 -8.70 30.35
N SER A 91 19.94 -8.72 29.11
CA SER A 91 20.80 -8.92 27.93
C SER A 91 20.58 -7.81 26.92
N VAL A 92 21.66 -7.22 26.42
CA VAL A 92 21.62 -6.17 25.39
C VAL A 92 22.39 -6.66 24.17
N THR A 93 21.76 -6.64 23.01
CA THR A 93 22.36 -7.06 21.74
C THR A 93 22.37 -5.87 20.79
N LEU A 94 23.57 -5.44 20.38
CA LEU A 94 23.76 -4.38 19.39
C LEU A 94 24.63 -4.92 18.25
N SER A 95 24.16 -4.78 17.02
CA SER A 95 24.97 -5.05 15.85
C SER A 95 25.81 -3.81 15.52
N VAL A 96 27.12 -3.88 15.77
CA VAL A 96 28.03 -2.72 15.64
C VAL A 96 28.30 -2.36 14.17
N PHE A 97 28.24 -3.35 13.26
CA PHE A 97 28.43 -3.11 11.83
C PHE A 97 27.80 -4.23 10.99
N ASP A 98 26.70 -3.92 10.32
CA ASP A 98 25.96 -4.89 9.48
C ASP A 98 26.33 -4.82 7.99
N GLY A 99 27.39 -4.09 7.62
CA GLY A 99 27.81 -3.95 6.22
C GLY A 99 26.74 -3.34 5.28
N GLY A 100 25.76 -2.62 5.82
CA GLY A 100 24.65 -2.02 5.05
C GLY A 100 23.39 -2.88 4.92
N ILE A 101 23.34 -4.08 5.53
CA ILE A 101 22.16 -4.97 5.49
C ILE A 101 20.91 -4.25 6.02
N THR A 102 21.03 -3.51 7.12
CA THR A 102 19.93 -2.76 7.71
C THR A 102 19.39 -1.68 6.74
N GLN A 103 20.27 -0.99 6.01
CA GLN A 103 19.83 -0.02 4.99
C GLN A 103 19.14 -0.70 3.80
N ALA A 104 19.67 -1.85 3.35
CA ALA A 104 19.05 -2.62 2.28
C ALA A 104 17.62 -3.07 2.66
N LYS A 105 17.43 -3.57 3.89
CA LYS A 105 16.10 -3.95 4.41
C LYS A 105 15.13 -2.78 4.48
N VAL A 106 15.59 -1.60 4.89
CA VAL A 106 14.75 -0.38 4.92
C VAL A 106 14.35 0.03 3.50
N SER A 107 15.30 0.00 2.57
CA SER A 107 15.02 0.31 1.14
C SER A 107 14.02 -0.68 0.54
N GLU A 108 14.19 -1.97 0.81
CA GLU A 108 13.26 -3.01 0.36
C GLU A 108 11.84 -2.79 0.90
N ALA A 109 11.70 -2.51 2.20
CA ALA A 109 10.40 -2.21 2.81
C ALA A 109 9.76 -0.93 2.22
N GLN A 110 10.57 0.08 1.89
CA GLN A 110 10.09 1.30 1.23
C GLN A 110 9.56 1.00 -0.19
N LEU A 111 10.27 0.18 -0.96
CA LEU A 111 9.83 -0.24 -2.29
C LEU A 111 8.53 -1.05 -2.24
N GLN A 112 8.36 -1.91 -1.24
CA GLN A 112 7.09 -2.64 -1.04
C GLN A 112 5.93 -1.68 -0.77
N LEU A 113 6.14 -0.65 0.05
CA LEU A 113 5.13 0.37 0.30
C LEU A 113 4.77 1.16 -0.98
N ASP A 114 5.76 1.49 -1.80
CA ASP A 114 5.52 2.18 -3.07
C ASP A 114 4.75 1.29 -4.06
N GLN A 115 5.03 -0.01 -4.11
CA GLN A 115 4.25 -0.97 -4.89
C GLN A 115 2.78 -1.02 -4.46
N LEU A 116 2.51 -1.01 -3.15
CA LEU A 116 1.14 -1.00 -2.63
C LEU A 116 0.40 0.29 -3.02
N LYS A 117 1.07 1.45 -2.97
CA LYS A 117 0.50 2.71 -3.45
C LYS A 117 0.20 2.70 -4.94
N ILE A 118 1.08 2.12 -5.75
CA ILE A 118 0.84 1.97 -7.19
C ILE A 118 -0.39 1.09 -7.44
N ARG A 119 -0.51 -0.03 -6.71
CA ARG A 119 -1.71 -0.89 -6.78
C ARG A 119 -2.98 -0.14 -6.38
N GLU A 120 -2.92 0.68 -5.32
CA GLU A 120 -4.05 1.53 -4.92
C GLU A 120 -4.49 2.45 -6.06
N ALA A 121 -3.53 3.12 -6.70
CA ALA A 121 -3.80 4.01 -7.83
C ALA A 121 -4.38 3.27 -9.04
N GLN A 122 -3.85 2.08 -9.37
CA GLN A 122 -4.37 1.24 -10.44
C GLN A 122 -5.80 0.78 -10.16
N THR A 123 -6.10 0.31 -8.95
CA THR A 123 -7.45 -0.10 -8.55
C THR A 123 -8.43 1.06 -8.65
N ARG A 124 -8.02 2.28 -8.22
CA ARG A 124 -8.85 3.50 -8.39
C ARG A 124 -9.16 3.79 -9.86
N GLN A 125 -8.15 3.71 -10.73
CA GLN A 125 -8.32 3.93 -12.17
C GLN A 125 -9.23 2.88 -12.81
N GLN A 126 -9.10 1.62 -12.40
CA GLN A 126 -9.95 0.53 -12.88
C GLN A 126 -11.42 0.75 -12.48
N ILE A 127 -11.67 1.11 -11.22
CA ILE A 127 -13.03 1.41 -10.73
C ILE A 127 -13.63 2.59 -11.51
N GLU A 128 -12.84 3.63 -11.78
CA GLU A 128 -13.30 4.75 -12.59
C GLU A 128 -13.68 4.32 -14.01
N LEU A 129 -12.89 3.44 -14.63
CA LEU A 129 -13.19 2.87 -15.93
C LEU A 129 -14.47 2.02 -15.91
N ASP A 130 -14.63 1.15 -14.92
CA ASP A 130 -15.80 0.28 -14.78
C ASP A 130 -17.08 1.10 -14.60
N VAL A 131 -17.06 2.16 -13.78
CA VAL A 131 -18.20 3.08 -13.60
C VAL A 131 -18.53 3.80 -14.91
N ARG A 132 -17.50 4.23 -15.68
CA ARG A 132 -17.72 4.85 -17.00
C ARG A 132 -18.39 3.87 -17.96
N LEU A 133 -17.94 2.62 -18.01
CA LEU A 133 -18.50 1.59 -18.88
C LEU A 133 -19.94 1.24 -18.47
N ALA A 134 -20.22 1.08 -17.18
CA ALA A 134 -21.55 0.80 -16.67
C ALA A 134 -22.55 1.90 -17.02
N TRP A 135 -22.14 3.18 -16.93
CA TRP A 135 -22.97 4.31 -17.31
C TRP A 135 -23.27 4.34 -18.82
N LEU A 136 -22.27 4.09 -19.65
CA LEU A 136 -22.45 4.00 -21.11
C LEU A 136 -23.39 2.86 -21.49
N ALA A 137 -23.27 1.70 -20.84
CA ALA A 137 -24.14 0.55 -21.05
C ALA A 137 -25.61 0.86 -20.68
N LEU A 138 -25.83 1.54 -19.55
CA LEU A 138 -27.18 1.98 -19.15
C LEU A 138 -27.78 2.93 -20.19
N GLN A 139 -27.01 3.90 -20.67
CA GLN A 139 -27.49 4.88 -21.65
C GLN A 139 -27.85 4.23 -23.00
N GLN A 140 -27.13 3.18 -23.41
CA GLN A 140 -27.45 2.39 -24.60
C GLN A 140 -28.71 1.52 -24.41
N ALA A 141 -28.95 1.01 -23.20
CA ALA A 141 -30.11 0.18 -22.89
C ALA A 141 -31.42 0.99 -22.82
N THR A 142 -31.38 2.19 -22.24
CA THR A 142 -32.55 3.08 -22.13
C THR A 142 -32.84 3.87 -23.41
N GLY A 143 -31.90 3.91 -24.36
CA GLY A 143 -32.03 4.60 -25.65
C GLY A 143 -32.70 3.80 -26.77
N ARG A 144 -33.33 2.67 -26.46
CA ARG A 144 -34.18 1.87 -27.35
C ARG A 144 -35.64 1.99 -26.92
#